data_AF-A0A956X1E0-F1
#
_entry.id   AF-A0A956X1E0-F1
#
_cell.length_a   1.000
_cell.length_b   1.000
_cell.length_c   1.000
_cell.angle_alpha   90.00
_cell.angle_beta   90.00
_cell.angle_gamma   90.00
#
_symmetry.space_group_name_H-M   'P 1'
#
loop_
_entity.id
_entity.type
_entity.pdbx_description
1 polymer ?
#
loop_
_entity_poly.entity_id
_entity_poly.type
_entity_poly.pdbx_seq_one_letter_code
_entity_poly.pdbx_strand_id
1 'polypeptide(L)' 'LEGQTETPYYAARGIAALASDPDVMRFTGKLMDVSDLADIYGVTDLDGSQPRLNAKHLESS' A
#
# COMPACT_ATOMS: atom_id res chain seq x y z
N LEU A 1 -4.71 11.93 -18.62
CA LEU A 1 -4.06 10.89 -17.81
C LEU A 1 -5.06 10.56 -16.71
N GLU A 2 -5.83 9.48 -16.86
CA GLU A 2 -6.71 9.04 -15.79
C GLU A 2 -5.83 8.37 -14.74
N GLY A 3 -5.40 9.13 -13.74
CA GLY A 3 -4.68 8.60 -12.60
C GLY A 3 -5.66 7.77 -11.78
N GLN A 4 -5.50 6.45 -11.78
CA GLN A 4 -6.20 5.60 -10.83
C GLN A 4 -5.60 5.88 -9.45
N THR A 5 -6.21 6.80 -8.72
CA THR A 5 -5.84 7.10 -7.34
C THR A 5 -6.37 5.99 -6.46
N GLU A 6 -5.52 5.45 -5.59
CA GLU A 6 -5.98 4.60 -4.51
C GLU A 6 -7.06 5.29 -3.69
N THR A 7 -8.04 4.52 -3.23
CA THR A 7 -8.99 5.05 -2.25
C THR A 7 -8.33 5.07 -0.87
N PRO A 8 -8.77 5.97 0.05
CA PRO A 8 -8.36 5.90 1.45
C PRO A 8 -8.64 4.53 2.10
N TYR A 9 -9.60 3.79 1.55
CA TYR A 9 -9.98 2.47 2.01
C TYR A 9 -8.92 1.40 1.67
N TYR A 10 -8.25 1.52 0.52
CA TYR A 10 -7.11 0.67 0.16
C TYR A 10 -5.98 0.79 1.19
N ALA A 11 -5.56 2.03 1.48
CA ALA A 11 -4.57 2.32 2.50
C ALA A 11 -4.99 1.81 3.89
N ALA A 12 -6.24 2.05 4.29
CA ALA A 12 -6.76 1.59 5.57
C ALA A 12 -6.75 0.06 5.71
N ARG A 13 -7.07 -0.68 4.65
CA ARG A 13 -6.99 -2.15 4.66
C ARG A 13 -5.55 -2.64 4.82
N GLY A 14 -4.60 -2.02 4.12
CA GLY A 14 -3.17 -2.32 4.29
C GLY A 14 -2.70 -2.10 5.73
N ILE A 15 -3.06 -0.96 6.33
CA ILE A 15 -2.73 -0.62 7.73
C ILE A 15 -3.39 -1.61 8.71
N ALA A 16 -4.66 -1.96 8.49
CA ALA A 16 -5.38 -2.91 9.34
C ALA A 16 -4.75 -4.30 9.30
N ALA A 17 -4.31 -4.76 8.12
CA ALA A 17 -3.61 -6.02 7.97
C ALA A 17 -2.25 -5.99 8.69
N LEU A 18 -1.47 -4.92 8.51
CA LEU A 18 -0.20 -4.71 9.21
C LEU A 18 -0.37 -4.73 10.73
N ALA A 19 -1.36 -4.01 11.26
CA ALA A 19 -1.63 -3.94 12.69
C ALA A 19 -2.11 -5.27 13.30
N SER A 20 -2.67 -6.16 12.48
CA SER A 20 -3.16 -7.48 12.90
C SER A 20 -2.13 -8.60 12.75
N ASP A 21 -0.97 -8.30 12.15
CA ASP A 21 0.06 -9.27 11.88
C ASP A 21 0.81 -9.66 13.17
N PRO A 22 0.81 -10.95 13.58
CA PRO A 22 1.49 -11.38 14.80
C PRO A 22 3.01 -11.18 14.75
N ASP A 23 3.59 -11.15 13.54
CA ASP A 23 5.01 -10.95 13.29
C ASP A 23 5.31 -9.52 12.78
N VAL A 24 4.45 -8.54 13.06
CA VAL A 24 4.58 -7.13 12.58
C VAL A 24 5.94 -6.50 12.90
N MET A 25 6.59 -6.93 13.98
CA MET A 25 7.91 -6.44 14.39
C MET A 25 9.00 -6.66 13.33
N ARG A 26 8.81 -7.57 12.36
CA ARG A 26 9.73 -7.74 11.22
C ARG A 26 9.82 -6.53 10.28
N PHE A 27 8.88 -5.58 10.42
CA PHE A 27 8.82 -4.34 9.66
C PHE A 27 9.29 -3.10 10.43
N THR A 28 9.67 -3.23 11.70
CA THR A 28 10.15 -2.09 12.49
C THR A 28 11.32 -1.40 11.81
N GLY A 29 11.25 -0.07 11.70
CA GLY A 29 12.29 0.77 11.09
C GLY A 29 12.27 0.80 9.56
N LYS A 30 11.31 0.16 8.90
CA LYS A 30 11.18 0.19 7.44
C LYS A 30 10.15 1.24 7.02
N LEU A 31 10.46 1.97 5.95
CA LEU A 31 9.46 2.71 5.19
C LEU A 31 8.73 1.70 4.31
N MET A 32 7.40 1.72 4.35
CA MET A 32 6.55 0.87 3.52
C MET A 32 5.48 1.71 2.87
N ASP A 33 5.23 1.45 1.59
CA ASP A 33 4.07 2.00 0.91
C ASP A 33 2.86 1.04 0.97
N VAL A 34 1.70 1.51 0.52
CA VAL A 34 0.47 0.70 0.53
C VAL A 34 0.54 -0.46 -0.47
N SER A 35 1.31 -0.34 -1.55
CA SER A 35 1.50 -1.41 -2.53
C SER A 35 2.32 -2.56 -1.94
N ASP A 36 3.36 -2.26 -1.15
CA ASP A 36 4.11 -3.27 -0.39
C ASP A 36 3.17 -4.06 0.54
N LEU A 37 2.30 -3.36 1.27
CA LEU A 37 1.33 -3.99 2.17
C LEU A 37 0.31 -4.85 1.39
N ALA A 38 -0.13 -4.37 0.22
CA ALA A 38 -1.05 -5.12 -0.63
C ALA A 38 -0.44 -6.41 -1.17
N ASP A 39 0.83 -6.38 -1.59
CA ASP A 39 1.55 -7.57 -2.05
C ASP A 39 1.80 -8.57 -0.90
N ILE A 40 2.16 -8.08 0.28
CA ILE A 40 2.43 -8.93 1.47
C ILE A 40 1.15 -9.56 2.02
N TYR A 41 0.06 -8.79 2.11
CA TYR A 41 -1.17 -9.21 2.79
C TYR A 41 -2.30 -9.60 1.85
N GLY A 42 -2.13 -9.51 0.54
CA GLY A 42 -3.16 -9.85 -0.45
C GLY A 42 -4.37 -8.92 -0.41
N VAL A 43 -4.16 -7.64 -0.09
CA VAL A 43 -5.23 -6.63 0.00
C VAL A 43 -5.49 -6.02 -1.38
N THR A 44 -6.75 -5.76 -1.70
CA THR A 44 -7.17 -5.01 -2.90
C THR A 44 -8.02 -3.79 -2.52
N ASP A 45 -8.09 -2.81 -3.43
CA ASP A 45 -9.02 -1.69 -3.35
C ASP A 45 -10.47 -2.19 -3.54
N LEU A 46 -11.44 -1.29 -3.40
CA LEU A 46 -12.88 -1.56 -3.49
C LEU A 46 -13.30 -2.20 -4.81
N ASP A 47 -12.64 -1.83 -5.90
CA ASP A 47 -12.89 -2.35 -7.25
C ASP A 47 -12.09 -3.63 -7.56
N GLY A 48 -11.35 -4.15 -6.58
CA GLY A 48 -10.48 -5.32 -6.75
C GLY A 48 -9.12 -5.00 -7.37
N SER A 49 -8.83 -3.74 -7.66
CA SER A 49 -7.52 -3.34 -8.17
C SER A 49 -6.45 -3.29 -7.07
N GLN A 50 -5.19 -3.30 -7.49
CA GLN A 50 -4.03 -2.97 -6.67
C GLN A 50 -3.29 -1.83 -7.37
N PRO A 51 -3.73 -0.57 -7.19
CA PRO A 51 -3.10 0.57 -7.83
C PRO A 51 -1.65 0.66 -7.36
N ARG A 52 -0.73 0.78 -8.31
CA ARG A 52 0.69 1.02 -8.02
C ARG A 52 0.99 2.49 -8.23
N LEU A 53 1.52 3.13 -7.20
CA LEU A 53 2.13 4.45 -7.34
C LEU A 53 3.33 4.31 -8.28
N ASN A 54 3.23 4.86 -9.49
CA ASN A 54 4.35 4.94 -10.41
C ASN A 54 5.29 6.07 -9.93
N ALA A 55 6.30 5.71 -9.13
CA ALA A 55 7.34 6.61 -8.63
C ALA A 55 8.28 7.19 -9.72
N LYS A 56 7.79 7.47 -10.93
CA LYS A 56 8.55 8.16 -12.00
C LYS A 56 8.43 9.69 -11.97
N HIS A 57 7.86 10.29 -10.92
CA HIS A 57 7.71 11.75 -10.81
C HIS A 57 8.39 12.39 -9.58
N LEU A 58 9.08 11.63 -8.72
CA LEU A 58 9.76 12.19 -7.55
C LEU A 58 11.27 12.41 -7.72
N GLU A 59 11.83 12.09 -8.88
CA GLU A 59 13.25 12.35 -9.23
C GLU A 59 13.34 13.53 -10.22
N SER A 60 12.91 14.72 -9.78
CA SER A 60 13.16 16.00 -10.47
C SER A 60 12.96 17.15 -9.49
N SER A 61 13.87 17.31 -8.53
CA SER A 61 14.20 18.58 -7.85
C SER A 61 15.49 18.43 -7.06
#